data_AF-A0AAV2J806-F1
#
_entry.id   AF-A0AAV2J806-F1
#
_cell.length_a   1.000
_cell.length_b   1.000
_cell.length_c   1.000
_cell.angle_alpha   90.00
_cell.angle_beta   90.00
_cell.angle_gamma   90.00
#
_symmetry.space_group_name_H-M   'P 1'
#
loop_
_entity.id
_entity.type
_entity.pdbx_description
1 polymer ?
#
loop_
_entity_poly.entity_id
_entity_poly.type
_entity_poly.pdbx_seq_one_letter_code
_entity_poly.pdbx_strand_id
1 'polypeptide(L)'
;MASPRGTSPRRGALGSRVLAERNQAAAAVGVWVESGLELWKHPGEQASHTERLLQEQQRRCELRLQLFQEDVRHRVAQHQRLRRQTTTAQVLSASKAEGSVPCDWPPQDREQRAACSVRQRLACPGPLPPPPPQLSDHQSPERPVSERRCSRRSRILWPIDNSEELRRERQAQILTQRRLFLSKDRQMVKETEEQRQHFLKTASLKAEKERVRLEAESRLRQERVQAAALQRLQQREQQIYDKLRLEEVEGGGAEAGDRQRSHTPVSKTTRQVQALRAQVRELFSGSGSEPPPLCCCGSFWDSHPDTCANNCVFHHDTQAYVQALQTVLQSWALL
;
A
#
# COMPACT_ATOMS: atom_id res chain seq x y z
N MET A 1 -3.14 -74.48 -5.79
CA MET A 1 -2.93 -75.15 -7.09
C MET A 1 -3.26 -74.16 -8.19
N ALA A 2 -2.34 -74.03 -9.14
CA ALA A 2 -2.48 -73.33 -10.42
C ALA A 2 -3.62 -73.98 -11.25
N SER A 3 -4.20 -73.41 -12.30
CA SER A 3 -3.69 -72.49 -13.34
C SER A 3 -4.89 -72.10 -14.26
N PRO A 4 -4.73 -71.44 -15.43
CA PRO A 4 -5.41 -70.18 -15.76
C PRO A 4 -6.18 -70.29 -17.10
N ARG A 5 -6.63 -69.17 -17.67
CA ARG A 5 -6.88 -68.89 -19.12
C ARG A 5 -7.53 -67.49 -19.18
N GLY A 6 -7.15 -66.51 -19.97
CA GLY A 6 -6.17 -66.25 -21.02
C GLY A 6 -6.46 -64.80 -21.47
N THR A 7 -5.48 -63.89 -21.49
CA THR A 7 -4.83 -63.34 -22.71
C THR A 7 -5.83 -63.04 -23.86
N SER A 8 -5.97 -61.85 -24.43
CA SER A 8 -4.93 -60.84 -24.76
C SER A 8 -5.55 -59.52 -25.28
N PRO A 9 -4.72 -58.47 -25.54
CA PRO A 9 -5.07 -57.05 -25.50
C PRO A 9 -5.28 -56.41 -26.87
N ARG A 10 -5.82 -55.17 -26.90
CA ARG A 10 -5.46 -54.17 -27.92
C ARG A 10 -5.24 -52.79 -27.32
N ARG A 11 -4.12 -52.21 -27.77
CA ARG A 11 -3.44 -50.99 -27.35
C ARG A 11 -4.14 -49.72 -27.84
N GLY A 12 -3.85 -48.64 -27.10
CA GLY A 12 -3.63 -47.30 -27.65
C GLY A 12 -4.80 -46.35 -27.40
N ALA A 13 -4.63 -45.13 -26.92
CA ALA A 13 -3.44 -44.41 -26.50
C ALA A 13 -3.88 -43.28 -25.55
N LEU A 14 -2.90 -42.81 -24.79
CA LEU A 14 -2.91 -41.73 -23.81
C LEU A 14 -3.80 -40.52 -24.19
N GLY A 15 -4.74 -40.18 -23.31
CA GLY A 15 -5.48 -38.92 -23.33
C GLY A 15 -5.81 -38.51 -21.90
N SER A 16 -4.91 -37.71 -21.33
CA SER A 16 -4.90 -37.11 -19.99
C SER A 16 -6.20 -37.12 -19.18
N ARG A 17 -6.16 -37.88 -18.08
CA ARG A 17 -6.98 -37.76 -16.88
C ARG A 17 -6.50 -36.56 -16.06
N VAL A 18 -7.17 -35.42 -16.16
CA VAL A 18 -7.22 -34.40 -15.10
C VAL A 18 -8.64 -33.84 -15.10
N LEU A 19 -9.54 -34.61 -14.49
CA LEU A 19 -10.83 -34.09 -14.05
C LEU A 19 -10.54 -33.01 -13.00
N ALA A 20 -11.17 -31.85 -13.19
CA ALA A 20 -11.03 -30.67 -12.37
C ALA A 20 -11.08 -31.01 -10.87
N GLU A 21 -9.93 -30.99 -10.22
CA GLU A 21 -9.80 -31.11 -8.79
C GLU A 21 -9.10 -29.84 -8.27
N ARG A 22 -9.87 -29.07 -7.48
CA ARG A 22 -9.51 -27.96 -6.57
C ARG A 22 -10.34 -26.68 -6.76
N ASN A 23 -11.66 -26.79 -6.58
CA ASN A 23 -12.34 -25.76 -5.79
C ASN A 23 -11.81 -25.91 -4.36
N GLN A 24 -10.83 -25.08 -3.96
CA GLN A 24 -10.50 -24.96 -2.55
C GLN A 24 -11.76 -24.48 -1.83
N ALA A 25 -12.21 -25.23 -0.82
CA ALA A 25 -13.33 -24.83 0.00
C ALA A 25 -13.08 -23.42 0.53
N ALA A 26 -13.96 -22.48 0.17
CA ALA A 26 -13.95 -21.15 0.75
C ALA A 26 -14.18 -21.29 2.26
N ALA A 27 -13.12 -21.14 3.04
CA ALA A 27 -13.23 -21.00 4.49
C ALA A 27 -14.13 -19.78 4.76
N ALA A 28 -15.14 -19.97 5.59
CA ALA A 28 -15.97 -18.85 6.06
C ALA A 28 -15.03 -17.80 6.65
N VAL A 29 -14.94 -16.64 6.00
CA VAL A 29 -14.17 -15.50 6.51
C VAL A 29 -14.88 -15.07 7.78
N GLY A 30 -14.32 -15.47 8.92
CA GLY A 30 -14.74 -14.99 10.22
C GLY A 30 -14.71 -13.45 10.19
N VAL A 31 -15.85 -12.86 10.53
CA VAL A 31 -15.97 -11.42 10.77
C VAL A 31 -14.95 -11.05 11.84
N TRP A 32 -13.94 -10.27 11.47
CA TRP A 32 -13.03 -9.67 12.44
C TRP A 32 -13.82 -8.62 13.21
N VAL A 33 -14.32 -8.97 14.40
CA VAL A 33 -14.74 -7.98 15.39
C VAL A 33 -13.51 -7.71 16.26
N GLU A 34 -12.84 -6.60 15.99
CA GLU A 34 -11.84 -6.05 16.89
C GLU A 34 -12.55 -5.57 18.16
N SER A 35 -12.28 -6.23 19.28
CA SER A 35 -12.73 -5.81 20.61
C SER A 35 -11.90 -4.59 21.06
N GLY A 36 -12.15 -3.45 20.42
CA GLY A 36 -11.80 -2.13 20.93
C GLY A 36 -12.94 -1.61 21.80
N LEU A 37 -12.60 -0.95 22.90
CA LEU A 37 -13.51 -0.39 23.89
C LEU A 37 -14.36 0.75 23.29
N GLU A 38 -15.31 0.43 22.40
CA GLU A 38 -16.31 1.36 21.90
C GLU A 38 -17.62 1.09 22.63
N LEU A 39 -18.09 2.12 23.33
CA LEU A 39 -19.42 2.25 23.91
C LEU A 39 -20.46 1.45 23.11
N TRP A 40 -20.95 0.35 23.67
CA TRP A 40 -21.87 -0.60 23.02
C TRP A 40 -23.12 0.11 22.52
N LYS A 41 -23.07 0.66 21.30
CA LYS A 41 -24.26 1.04 20.57
C LYS A 41 -24.86 -0.25 20.04
N HIS A 42 -26.14 -0.45 20.29
CA HIS A 42 -26.83 -1.67 19.89
C HIS A 42 -26.59 -1.92 18.38
N PRO A 43 -26.39 -3.17 17.90
CA PRO A 43 -26.10 -3.45 16.49
C PRO A 43 -27.09 -2.78 15.51
N GLY A 44 -28.35 -2.64 15.92
CA GLY A 44 -29.37 -1.88 15.17
C GLY A 44 -29.07 -0.38 15.06
N GLU A 45 -28.56 0.26 16.10
CA GLU A 45 -28.18 1.69 16.07
C GLU A 45 -26.97 1.92 15.17
N GLN A 46 -26.00 0.99 15.18
CA GLN A 46 -24.85 1.04 14.29
C GLN A 46 -25.27 0.84 12.84
N ALA A 47 -26.16 -0.11 12.55
CA ALA A 47 -26.73 -0.32 11.22
C ALA A 47 -27.50 0.91 10.72
N SER A 48 -28.32 1.54 11.55
CA SER A 48 -29.03 2.78 11.18
C SER A 48 -28.10 3.98 11.03
N HIS A 49 -26.94 3.99 11.68
CA HIS A 49 -25.93 5.03 11.49
C HIS A 49 -25.19 4.85 10.16
N THR A 50 -24.78 3.62 9.83
CA THR A 50 -24.11 3.33 8.56
C THR A 50 -25.05 3.51 7.37
N GLU A 51 -26.33 3.16 7.50
CA GLU A 51 -27.34 3.41 6.47
C GLU A 51 -27.51 4.90 6.18
N ARG A 52 -27.58 5.75 7.21
CA ARG A 52 -27.65 7.21 7.05
C ARG A 52 -26.43 7.77 6.32
N LEU A 53 -25.24 7.31 6.67
CA LEU A 53 -24.00 7.73 5.99
C LEU A 53 -23.96 7.31 4.53
N LEU A 54 -24.42 6.09 4.21
CA LEU A 54 -24.50 5.60 2.83
C LEU A 54 -25.52 6.40 2.01
N GLN A 55 -26.69 6.70 2.57
CA GLN A 55 -27.69 7.53 1.91
C GLN A 55 -27.19 8.96 1.68
N GLU A 56 -26.49 9.56 2.64
CA GLU A 56 -25.91 10.88 2.46
C GLU A 56 -24.84 10.88 1.36
N GLN A 57 -23.99 9.85 1.31
CA GLN A 57 -23.01 9.70 0.24
C GLN A 57 -23.66 9.50 -1.13
N GLN A 58 -24.73 8.71 -1.22
CA GLN A 58 -25.52 8.55 -2.45
C GLN A 58 -26.07 9.90 -2.91
N ARG A 59 -26.70 10.67 -2.02
CA ARG A 59 -27.21 12.02 -2.33
C ARG A 59 -26.11 12.95 -2.82
N ARG A 60 -24.93 12.93 -2.21
CA ARG A 60 -23.78 13.74 -2.65
C ARG A 60 -23.29 13.34 -4.04
N CYS A 61 -23.27 12.04 -4.35
CA CYS A 61 -22.93 11.54 -5.67
C CYS A 61 -23.96 11.96 -6.72
N GLU A 62 -25.24 11.87 -6.41
CA GLU A 62 -26.34 12.29 -7.29
C GLU A 62 -26.31 13.78 -7.59
N LEU A 63 -26.15 14.63 -6.56
CA LEU A 63 -26.02 16.07 -6.74
C LEU A 63 -24.82 16.42 -7.63
N ARG A 64 -23.68 15.75 -7.42
CA ARG A 64 -22.49 15.97 -8.24
C ARG A 64 -22.72 15.56 -9.69
N LEU A 65 -23.45 14.47 -9.92
CA LEU A 65 -23.82 14.03 -11.26
C LEU A 65 -24.76 15.04 -11.93
N GLN A 66 -25.75 15.56 -11.21
CA GLN A 66 -26.67 16.58 -11.73
C GLN A 66 -25.92 17.84 -12.14
N LEU A 67 -25.06 18.37 -11.26
CA LEU A 67 -24.24 19.54 -11.57
C LEU A 67 -23.36 19.28 -12.80
N PHE A 68 -22.70 18.12 -12.88
CA PHE A 68 -21.89 17.75 -14.04
C PHE A 68 -22.72 17.71 -15.33
N GLN A 69 -23.93 17.15 -15.28
CA GLN A 69 -24.83 17.09 -16.43
C GLN A 69 -25.27 18.49 -16.86
N GLU A 70 -25.62 19.38 -15.94
CA GLU A 70 -25.95 20.78 -16.22
C GLU A 70 -24.78 21.52 -16.84
N ASP A 71 -23.59 21.31 -16.32
CA ASP A 71 -22.33 21.84 -16.84
C ASP A 71 -22.07 21.41 -18.28
N VAL A 72 -22.25 20.11 -18.58
CA VAL A 72 -22.12 19.57 -19.93
C VAL A 72 -23.18 20.19 -20.85
N ARG A 73 -24.43 20.30 -20.41
CA ARG A 73 -25.51 20.95 -21.19
C ARG A 73 -25.15 22.40 -21.50
N HIS A 74 -24.68 23.16 -20.52
CA HIS A 74 -24.24 24.55 -20.71
C HIS A 74 -23.10 24.65 -21.72
N ARG A 75 -22.06 23.82 -21.58
CA ARG A 75 -20.93 23.82 -22.51
C ARG A 75 -21.34 23.46 -23.94
N VAL A 76 -22.20 22.46 -24.11
CA VAL A 76 -22.72 22.07 -25.44
C VAL A 76 -23.58 23.19 -26.03
N ALA A 77 -24.48 23.79 -25.25
CA ALA A 77 -25.31 24.91 -25.69
C ALA A 77 -24.45 26.13 -26.08
N GLN A 78 -23.43 26.44 -25.29
CA GLN A 78 -22.47 27.51 -25.58
C GLN A 78 -21.68 27.23 -26.86
N HIS A 79 -21.18 26.00 -27.05
CA HIS A 79 -20.46 25.61 -28.26
C HIS A 79 -21.36 25.69 -29.50
N GLN A 80 -22.61 25.25 -29.40
CA GLN A 80 -23.59 25.41 -30.48
C GLN A 80 -23.90 26.88 -30.78
N ARG A 81 -24.01 27.74 -29.75
CA ARG A 81 -24.24 29.17 -29.90
C ARG A 81 -23.07 29.85 -30.63
N LEU A 82 -21.84 29.57 -30.22
CA LEU A 82 -20.64 30.09 -30.86
C LEU A 82 -20.54 29.62 -32.32
N ARG A 83 -20.79 28.34 -32.59
CA ARG A 83 -20.84 27.85 -33.98
C ARG A 83 -21.88 28.59 -34.82
N ARG A 84 -23.09 28.76 -34.32
CA ARG A 84 -24.15 29.52 -35.01
C ARG A 84 -23.70 30.96 -35.27
N GLN A 85 -23.14 31.63 -34.28
CA GLN A 85 -22.62 33.00 -34.42
C GLN A 85 -21.52 33.10 -35.48
N THR A 86 -20.55 32.20 -35.46
CA THR A 86 -19.47 32.14 -36.46
C THR A 86 -20.03 31.88 -37.86
N THR A 87 -20.95 30.92 -38.01
CA THR A 87 -21.59 30.63 -39.30
C THR A 87 -22.40 31.84 -39.79
N THR A 88 -23.18 32.51 -38.92
CA THR A 88 -23.93 33.72 -39.30
C THR A 88 -23.01 34.87 -39.67
N ALA A 89 -21.90 35.07 -38.95
CA ALA A 89 -20.92 36.11 -39.27
C ALA A 89 -20.21 35.83 -40.61
N GLN A 90 -19.89 34.56 -40.89
CA GLN A 90 -19.33 34.14 -42.17
C GLN A 90 -20.30 34.41 -43.33
N VAL A 91 -21.59 34.05 -43.19
CA VAL A 91 -22.60 34.32 -44.21
C VAL A 91 -22.79 35.83 -44.42
N LEU A 92 -22.90 36.61 -43.35
CA LEU A 92 -23.02 38.07 -43.45
C LEU A 92 -21.79 38.73 -44.08
N SER A 93 -20.59 38.21 -43.80
CA SER A 93 -19.35 38.68 -44.44
C SER A 93 -19.27 38.31 -45.93
N ALA A 94 -19.73 37.10 -46.30
CA ALA A 94 -19.81 36.67 -47.69
C ALA A 94 -20.80 37.53 -48.48
N SER A 95 -21.98 37.83 -47.93
CA SER A 95 -22.96 38.72 -48.58
C SER A 95 -22.47 40.17 -48.72
N LYS A 96 -21.66 40.67 -47.77
CA LYS A 96 -21.02 42.00 -47.90
C LYS A 96 -19.92 42.01 -48.97
N ALA A 97 -19.15 40.92 -49.10
CA ALA A 97 -18.15 40.77 -50.16
C ALA A 97 -18.79 40.65 -51.55
N GLU A 98 -19.93 39.96 -51.66
CA GLU A 98 -20.72 39.88 -52.90
C GLU A 98 -21.38 41.23 -53.26
N GLY A 99 -21.71 42.08 -52.28
CA GLY A 99 -22.23 43.44 -52.49
C GLY A 99 -21.17 44.51 -52.79
N SER A 100 -19.89 44.20 -52.60
CA SER A 100 -18.76 45.13 -52.75
C SER A 100 -17.81 44.73 -53.90
N VAL A 101 -18.36 44.16 -54.96
CA VAL A 101 -17.66 44.04 -56.25
C VAL A 101 -17.94 45.33 -57.03
N PRO A 102 -16.97 46.24 -57.24
CA PRO A 102 -17.12 47.32 -58.20
C PRO A 102 -17.27 46.68 -59.57
N CYS A 103 -18.48 46.73 -60.13
CA CYS A 103 -18.67 46.40 -61.52
C CYS A 103 -18.12 47.56 -62.36
N ASP A 104 -16.88 47.45 -62.83
CA ASP A 104 -16.40 48.23 -63.96
C ASP A 104 -17.10 47.73 -65.23
N TRP A 105 -18.36 48.13 -65.41
CA TRP A 105 -19.00 48.09 -66.71
C TRP A 105 -18.87 49.47 -67.36
N PRO A 106 -18.48 49.54 -68.65
CA PRO A 106 -18.39 50.81 -69.36
C PRO A 106 -19.79 51.45 -69.44
N PRO A 107 -19.88 52.79 -69.42
CA PRO A 107 -21.15 53.49 -69.33
C PRO A 107 -21.89 53.44 -70.66
N GLN A 108 -22.78 52.47 -70.82
CA GLN A 108 -23.78 52.45 -71.89
C GLN A 108 -25.18 52.22 -71.31
N ASP A 109 -25.99 53.25 -71.51
CA ASP A 109 -27.44 53.35 -71.51
C ASP A 109 -28.22 53.02 -70.21
N ARG A 110 -28.65 54.10 -69.58
CA ARG A 110 -29.31 54.20 -68.28
C ARG A 110 -30.82 53.98 -68.32
N GLU A 111 -31.36 53.26 -69.32
CA GLU A 111 -32.80 53.27 -69.60
C GLU A 111 -33.50 51.90 -69.67
N GLN A 112 -32.87 50.82 -69.21
CA GLN A 112 -33.53 49.50 -69.14
C GLN A 112 -33.49 48.83 -67.75
N ARG A 113 -33.45 49.64 -66.69
CA ARG A 113 -33.35 49.16 -65.30
C ARG A 113 -34.69 49.04 -64.56
N ALA A 114 -35.77 48.66 -65.26
CA ALA A 114 -37.09 48.44 -64.64
C ALA A 114 -37.67 47.03 -64.83
N ALA A 115 -36.99 46.08 -65.48
CA ALA A 115 -37.61 44.79 -65.79
C ALA A 115 -36.67 43.57 -65.75
N CYS A 116 -35.82 43.42 -64.73
CA CYS A 116 -35.11 42.14 -64.56
C CYS A 116 -35.05 41.69 -63.09
N SER A 117 -35.88 40.69 -62.79
CA SER A 117 -35.94 40.00 -61.50
C SER A 117 -34.75 39.03 -61.32
N VAL A 118 -34.46 38.71 -60.06
CA VAL A 118 -33.27 38.03 -59.51
C VAL A 118 -33.03 36.57 -60.01
N ARG A 119 -33.71 36.10 -61.06
CA ARG A 119 -33.71 34.68 -61.47
C ARG A 119 -32.93 34.30 -62.74
N GLN A 120 -32.11 35.19 -63.29
CA GLN A 120 -31.17 34.85 -64.37
C GLN A 120 -29.75 35.27 -63.98
N ARG A 121 -29.09 34.41 -63.19
CA ARG A 121 -27.69 34.59 -62.79
C ARG A 121 -26.86 33.31 -62.96
N LEU A 122 -27.27 32.41 -63.86
CA LEU A 122 -26.57 31.16 -64.17
C LEU A 122 -26.63 30.86 -65.68
N ALA A 123 -26.02 31.72 -66.51
CA ALA A 123 -25.68 31.40 -67.90
C ALA A 123 -24.77 32.50 -68.51
N CYS A 124 -23.56 32.68 -67.96
CA CYS A 124 -22.51 33.40 -68.68
C CYS A 124 -21.25 32.53 -68.70
N PRO A 125 -20.83 32.01 -69.87
CA PRO A 125 -19.50 31.44 -69.99
C PRO A 125 -18.48 32.58 -69.89
N GLY A 126 -17.57 32.48 -68.92
CA GLY A 126 -16.43 33.41 -68.82
C GLY A 126 -15.50 33.30 -70.04
N PRO A 127 -14.65 34.32 -70.28
CA PRO A 127 -13.74 34.33 -71.44
C PRO A 127 -12.73 33.18 -71.34
N LEU A 128 -12.58 32.41 -72.42
CA LEU A 128 -11.53 31.39 -72.56
C LEU A 128 -10.14 32.04 -72.65
N PRO A 129 -9.08 31.40 -72.10
CA PRO A 129 -7.70 31.88 -72.24
C PRO A 129 -7.17 31.69 -73.68
N PRO A 130 -6.17 32.48 -74.11
CA PRO A 130 -5.63 32.41 -75.47
C PRO A 130 -4.81 31.13 -75.71
N PRO A 131 -4.78 30.60 -76.95
CA PRO A 131 -4.00 29.40 -77.29
C PRO A 131 -2.49 29.69 -77.40
N PRO A 132 -1.61 28.69 -77.16
CA PRO A 132 -0.16 28.81 -77.32
C PRO A 132 0.30 28.86 -78.79
N PRO A 133 1.51 29.38 -79.08
CA PRO A 133 1.99 29.62 -80.44
C PRO A 133 2.32 28.30 -81.17
N GLN A 134 1.85 28.20 -82.41
CA GLN A 134 2.14 27.09 -83.33
C GLN A 134 3.45 27.38 -84.08
N LEU A 135 4.36 26.41 -84.06
CA LEU A 135 5.52 26.32 -84.93
C LEU A 135 5.08 25.80 -86.31
N SER A 136 5.58 26.45 -87.35
CA SER A 136 5.40 26.13 -88.76
C SER A 136 5.90 24.72 -89.12
N ASP A 137 5.23 24.04 -90.06
CA ASP A 137 5.86 23.76 -91.37
C ASP A 137 4.94 23.09 -92.41
N HIS A 138 5.14 23.58 -93.64
CA HIS A 138 5.02 22.96 -94.97
C HIS A 138 3.69 22.59 -95.67
N GLN A 139 3.51 23.30 -96.80
CA GLN A 139 3.12 22.87 -98.16
C GLN A 139 1.64 22.94 -98.62
N SER A 140 1.38 24.01 -99.39
CA SER A 140 0.42 24.27 -100.48
C SER A 140 0.07 23.10 -101.43
N PRO A 141 -0.91 23.20 -102.39
CA PRO A 141 -1.55 24.42 -102.93
C PRO A 141 -3.08 24.35 -103.26
N GLU A 142 -3.57 25.48 -103.79
CA GLU A 142 -4.75 25.73 -104.65
C GLU A 142 -6.14 26.07 -104.04
N ARG A 143 -6.68 27.19 -104.54
CA ARG A 143 -7.99 27.85 -104.33
C ARG A 143 -9.07 27.21 -105.26
N PRO A 144 -10.41 27.44 -105.13
CA PRO A 144 -11.01 28.76 -104.93
C PRO A 144 -12.26 28.88 -104.03
N VAL A 145 -12.50 30.15 -103.71
CA VAL A 145 -13.67 30.72 -103.06
C VAL A 145 -14.94 30.36 -103.84
N SER A 146 -15.93 29.76 -103.19
CA SER A 146 -17.32 29.79 -103.64
C SER A 146 -18.26 30.07 -102.48
N GLU A 147 -19.26 30.87 -102.80
CA GLU A 147 -20.12 31.62 -101.89
C GLU A 147 -21.13 30.76 -101.13
N ARG A 148 -21.48 31.25 -99.94
CA ARG A 148 -22.84 31.22 -99.37
C ARG A 148 -23.69 29.99 -99.70
N ARG A 149 -23.76 29.08 -98.72
CA ARG A 149 -25.07 28.65 -98.22
C ARG A 149 -24.97 28.23 -96.76
N CYS A 150 -25.69 28.96 -95.92
CA CYS A 150 -25.95 28.61 -94.53
C CYS A 150 -26.78 27.31 -94.53
N SER A 151 -26.11 26.17 -94.51
CA SER A 151 -26.76 24.90 -94.17
C SER A 151 -26.60 24.73 -92.67
N ARG A 152 -27.73 24.77 -91.94
CA ARG A 152 -27.81 24.52 -90.50
C ARG A 152 -26.99 23.27 -90.19
N ARG A 153 -25.78 23.43 -89.63
CA ARG A 153 -25.08 22.34 -88.97
C ARG A 153 -25.99 21.90 -87.83
N SER A 154 -26.72 20.81 -88.03
CA SER A 154 -27.31 20.06 -86.94
C SER A 154 -26.19 19.84 -85.93
N ARG A 155 -26.23 20.57 -84.81
CA ARG A 155 -25.45 20.24 -83.62
C ARG A 155 -25.93 18.85 -83.21
N ILE A 156 -25.24 17.83 -83.68
CA ILE A 156 -25.34 16.49 -83.10
C ILE A 156 -24.76 16.68 -81.70
N LEU A 157 -25.66 16.94 -80.76
CA LEU A 157 -25.38 16.90 -79.33
C LEU A 157 -25.13 15.41 -79.06
N TRP A 158 -23.85 15.01 -79.05
CA TRP A 158 -23.50 13.67 -78.57
C TRP A 158 -24.11 13.52 -77.18
N PRO A 159 -24.82 12.41 -76.87
CA PRO A 159 -25.35 12.17 -75.54
C PRO A 159 -24.22 12.35 -74.53
N ILE A 160 -24.43 13.17 -73.50
CA ILE A 160 -23.50 13.30 -72.38
C ILE A 160 -23.24 11.89 -71.88
N ASP A 161 -22.00 11.42 -72.00
CA ASP A 161 -21.67 10.06 -71.61
C ASP A 161 -21.69 9.99 -70.07
N ASN A 162 -22.83 9.58 -69.52
CA ASN A 162 -23.04 9.34 -68.10
C ASN A 162 -22.00 8.34 -67.52
N SER A 163 -21.26 7.61 -68.37
CA SER A 163 -20.21 6.69 -67.93
C SER A 163 -19.04 7.40 -67.22
N GLU A 164 -18.69 8.63 -67.62
CA GLU A 164 -17.63 9.42 -66.99
C GLU A 164 -18.05 9.95 -65.62
N GLU A 165 -19.31 10.36 -65.47
CA GLU A 165 -19.88 10.78 -64.18
C GLU A 165 -19.97 9.61 -63.21
N LEU A 166 -20.46 8.44 -63.67
CA LEU A 166 -20.48 7.20 -62.89
C LEU A 166 -19.07 6.75 -62.47
N ARG A 167 -18.04 6.94 -63.32
CA ARG A 167 -16.64 6.68 -62.96
C ARG A 167 -16.15 7.63 -61.87
N ARG A 168 -16.47 8.93 -61.97
CA ARG A 168 -16.13 9.94 -60.95
C ARG A 168 -16.82 9.65 -59.62
N GLU A 169 -18.08 9.27 -59.64
CA GLU A 169 -18.83 8.86 -58.43
C GLU A 169 -18.20 7.64 -57.77
N ARG A 170 -17.86 6.59 -58.53
CA ARG A 170 -17.17 5.41 -58.00
C ARG A 170 -15.80 5.77 -57.41
N GLN A 171 -15.02 6.60 -58.11
CA GLN A 171 -13.73 7.08 -57.58
C GLN A 171 -13.90 7.91 -56.30
N ALA A 172 -14.89 8.80 -56.25
CA ALA A 172 -15.22 9.58 -55.06
C ALA A 172 -15.67 8.70 -53.89
N GLN A 173 -16.46 7.65 -54.16
CA GLN A 173 -16.84 6.66 -53.16
C GLN A 173 -15.63 5.89 -52.63
N ILE A 174 -14.73 5.43 -53.50
CA ILE A 174 -13.48 4.75 -53.11
C ILE A 174 -12.61 5.65 -52.23
N LEU A 175 -12.43 6.91 -52.60
CA LEU A 175 -11.65 7.86 -51.80
C LEU A 175 -12.30 8.15 -50.45
N THR A 176 -13.63 8.21 -50.41
CA THR A 176 -14.40 8.40 -49.17
C THR A 176 -14.26 7.18 -48.26
N GLN A 177 -14.41 5.97 -48.78
CA GLN A 177 -14.19 4.73 -48.03
C GLN A 177 -12.76 4.62 -47.49
N ARG A 178 -11.75 4.94 -48.31
CA ARG A 178 -10.34 4.97 -47.88
C ARG A 178 -10.09 5.98 -46.76
N ARG A 179 -10.66 7.19 -46.84
CA ARG A 179 -10.53 8.20 -45.78
C ARG A 179 -11.17 7.73 -44.47
N LEU A 180 -12.36 7.13 -44.55
CA LEU A 180 -13.05 6.58 -43.38
C LEU A 180 -12.23 5.48 -42.71
N PHE A 181 -11.70 4.54 -43.49
CA PHE A 181 -10.83 3.47 -42.98
C PHE A 181 -9.63 4.04 -42.21
N LEU A 182 -8.88 4.96 -42.84
CA LEU A 182 -7.71 5.58 -42.19
C LEU A 182 -8.09 6.45 -40.99
N SER A 183 -9.28 7.05 -40.96
CA SER A 183 -9.75 7.81 -39.80
C SER A 183 -10.09 6.88 -38.63
N LYS A 184 -10.73 5.74 -38.92
CA LYS A 184 -11.07 4.72 -37.93
C LYS A 184 -9.81 4.07 -37.36
N ASP A 185 -8.85 3.73 -38.20
CA ASP A 185 -7.58 3.17 -37.75
C ASP A 185 -6.81 4.13 -36.85
N ARG A 186 -6.74 5.42 -37.22
CA ARG A 186 -6.13 6.45 -36.37
C ARG A 186 -6.84 6.60 -35.04
N GLN A 187 -8.16 6.51 -35.03
CA GLN A 187 -8.93 6.56 -33.79
C GLN A 187 -8.66 5.34 -32.92
N MET A 188 -8.65 4.12 -33.49
CA MET A 188 -8.34 2.89 -32.76
C MET A 188 -6.94 2.90 -32.15
N VAL A 189 -5.94 3.41 -32.87
CA VAL A 189 -4.58 3.54 -32.35
C VAL A 189 -4.55 4.48 -31.15
N LYS A 190 -5.22 5.64 -31.23
CA LYS A 190 -5.32 6.58 -30.10
C LYS A 190 -6.02 5.96 -28.89
N GLU A 191 -7.17 5.33 -29.10
CA GLU A 191 -7.93 4.68 -28.03
C GLU A 191 -7.11 3.55 -27.37
N THR A 192 -6.39 2.76 -28.16
CA THR A 192 -5.52 1.69 -27.64
C THR A 192 -4.36 2.27 -26.83
N GLU A 193 -3.75 3.35 -27.30
CA GLU A 193 -2.67 4.03 -26.59
C GLU A 193 -3.16 4.63 -25.27
N GLU A 194 -4.30 5.32 -25.27
CA GLU A 194 -4.94 5.86 -24.08
C GLU A 194 -5.31 4.77 -23.07
N GLN A 195 -5.87 3.65 -23.55
CA GLN A 195 -6.16 2.48 -22.71
C GLN A 195 -4.88 1.92 -22.09
N ARG A 196 -3.80 1.74 -22.87
CA ARG A 196 -2.50 1.29 -22.36
C ARG A 196 -1.97 2.24 -21.28
N GLN A 197 -2.01 3.54 -21.52
CA GLN A 197 -1.60 4.53 -20.54
C GLN A 197 -2.45 4.46 -19.27
N HIS A 198 -3.77 4.32 -19.39
CA HIS A 198 -4.66 4.15 -18.25
C HIS A 198 -4.36 2.86 -17.46
N PHE A 199 -4.13 1.73 -18.15
CA PHE A 199 -3.75 0.47 -17.52
C PHE A 199 -2.42 0.61 -16.76
N LEU A 200 -1.40 1.22 -17.37
CA LEU A 200 -0.10 1.45 -16.73
C LEU A 200 -0.22 2.35 -15.49
N LYS A 201 -0.99 3.45 -15.58
CA LYS A 201 -1.28 4.32 -14.42
C LYS A 201 -1.99 3.56 -13.31
N THR A 202 -2.99 2.76 -13.66
CA THR A 202 -3.74 1.94 -12.70
C THR A 202 -2.84 0.90 -12.03
N ALA A 203 -1.98 0.22 -12.80
CA ALA A 203 -1.03 -0.75 -12.28
C ALA A 203 -0.01 -0.09 -11.34
N SER A 204 0.52 1.07 -11.71
CA SER A 204 1.44 1.85 -10.87
C SER A 204 0.78 2.28 -9.56
N LEU A 205 -0.45 2.80 -9.59
CA LEU A 205 -1.20 3.15 -8.38
C LEU A 205 -1.47 1.93 -7.48
N LYS A 206 -1.76 0.77 -8.07
CA LYS A 206 -1.95 -0.49 -7.31
C LYS A 206 -0.64 -0.94 -6.67
N ALA A 207 0.47 -0.90 -7.38
CA ALA A 207 1.79 -1.26 -6.86
C ALA A 207 2.22 -0.33 -5.72
N GLU A 208 1.98 0.98 -5.86
CA GLU A 208 2.30 1.96 -4.82
C GLU A 208 1.48 1.72 -3.54
N LYS A 209 0.15 1.51 -3.68
CA LYS A 209 -0.72 1.18 -2.55
C LYS A 209 -0.30 -0.12 -1.85
N GLU A 210 0.11 -1.12 -2.64
CA GLU A 210 0.59 -2.39 -2.12
C GLU A 210 1.90 -2.22 -1.33
N ARG A 211 2.82 -1.38 -1.81
CA ARG A 211 4.04 -1.05 -1.08
C ARG A 211 3.72 -0.40 0.27
N VAL A 212 2.82 0.58 0.29
CA VAL A 212 2.38 1.22 1.53
C VAL A 212 1.74 0.21 2.50
N ARG A 213 0.92 -0.71 1.99
CA ARG A 213 0.31 -1.79 2.81
C ARG A 213 1.39 -2.67 3.45
N LEU A 214 2.37 -3.10 2.68
CA LEU A 214 3.47 -3.96 3.16
C LEU A 214 4.35 -3.25 4.18
N GLU A 215 4.63 -1.95 3.98
CA GLU A 215 5.37 -1.15 4.95
C GLU A 215 4.60 -1.00 6.26
N ALA A 216 3.30 -0.70 6.21
CA ALA A 216 2.45 -0.63 7.40
C ALA A 216 2.39 -1.98 8.15
N GLU A 217 2.25 -3.08 7.42
CA GLU A 217 2.24 -4.43 8.00
C GLU A 217 3.61 -4.79 8.62
N SER A 218 4.71 -4.38 7.99
CA SER A 218 6.07 -4.54 8.53
C SER A 218 6.26 -3.73 9.81
N ARG A 219 5.79 -2.48 9.85
CA ARG A 219 5.81 -1.65 11.07
C ARG A 219 5.05 -2.31 12.21
N LEU A 220 3.82 -2.77 11.94
CA LEU A 220 3.03 -3.46 12.95
C LEU A 220 3.70 -4.76 13.45
N ARG A 221 4.36 -5.52 12.55
CA ARG A 221 5.15 -6.69 12.95
C ARG A 221 6.30 -6.29 13.88
N GLN A 222 7.03 -5.22 13.56
CA GLN A 222 8.12 -4.72 14.40
C GLN A 222 7.62 -4.27 15.76
N GLU A 223 6.52 -3.50 15.81
CA GLU A 223 5.88 -3.07 17.05
C GLU A 223 5.42 -4.27 17.90
N ARG A 224 4.83 -5.30 17.28
CA ARG A 224 4.46 -6.54 17.98
C ARG A 224 5.67 -7.25 18.58
N VAL A 225 6.77 -7.34 17.84
CA VAL A 225 8.02 -7.94 18.34
C VAL A 225 8.59 -7.12 19.50
N GLN A 226 8.59 -5.79 19.38
CA GLN A 226 9.04 -4.90 20.44
C GLN A 226 8.15 -5.01 21.69
N ALA A 227 6.83 -4.99 21.52
CA ALA A 227 5.87 -5.15 22.61
C ALA A 227 6.05 -6.50 23.32
N ALA A 228 6.23 -7.59 22.56
CA ALA A 228 6.52 -8.91 23.14
C ALA A 228 7.86 -8.93 23.89
N ALA A 229 8.88 -8.22 23.41
CA ALA A 229 10.16 -8.08 24.10
C ALA A 229 10.00 -7.32 25.42
N LEU A 230 9.26 -6.20 25.42
CA LEU A 230 8.94 -5.43 26.63
C LEU A 230 8.15 -6.27 27.64
N GLN A 231 7.15 -7.04 27.19
CA GLN A 231 6.41 -7.95 28.06
C GLN A 231 7.32 -9.01 28.69
N ARG A 232 8.28 -9.58 27.94
CA ARG A 232 9.24 -10.53 28.49
C ARG A 232 10.15 -9.90 29.55
N LEU A 233 10.55 -8.65 29.37
CA LEU A 233 11.32 -7.91 30.37
C LEU A 233 10.48 -7.67 31.63
N GLN A 234 9.24 -7.21 31.47
CA GLN A 234 8.31 -7.01 32.59
C GLN A 234 8.04 -8.32 33.36
N GLN A 235 7.88 -9.45 32.66
CA GLN A 235 7.75 -10.76 33.30
C GLN A 235 8.99 -11.13 34.12
N ARG A 236 10.19 -10.80 33.63
CA ARG A 236 11.44 -11.02 34.38
C ARG A 236 11.51 -10.12 35.62
N GLU A 237 11.11 -8.86 35.51
CA GLU A 237 11.04 -7.95 36.65
C GLU A 237 10.08 -8.49 37.73
N GLN A 238 8.88 -8.93 37.33
CA GLN A 238 7.92 -9.56 38.24
C GLN A 238 8.51 -10.80 38.91
N GLN A 239 9.17 -11.68 38.15
CA GLN A 239 9.85 -12.85 38.72
C GLN A 239 10.94 -12.47 39.73
N ILE A 240 11.66 -11.37 39.51
CA ILE A 240 12.67 -10.87 40.47
C ILE A 240 11.98 -10.35 41.72
N TYR A 241 10.91 -9.56 41.59
CA TYR A 241 10.14 -9.07 42.73
C TYR A 241 9.53 -10.22 43.56
N ASP A 242 8.98 -11.24 42.91
CA ASP A 242 8.42 -12.41 43.60
C ASP A 242 9.50 -13.19 44.34
N LYS A 243 10.70 -13.37 43.75
CA LYS A 243 11.84 -13.98 44.42
C LYS A 243 12.29 -13.18 45.64
N LEU A 244 12.46 -11.86 45.50
CA LEU A 244 12.82 -10.99 46.61
C LEU A 244 11.78 -11.03 47.73
N ARG A 245 10.49 -11.04 47.39
CA ARG A 245 9.40 -11.18 48.37
C ARG A 245 9.44 -12.52 49.11
N LEU A 246 9.73 -13.62 48.40
CA LEU A 246 9.92 -14.93 49.02
C LEU A 246 11.16 -14.95 49.90
N GLU A 247 12.27 -14.35 49.47
CA GLU A 247 13.50 -14.19 50.26
C GLU A 247 13.29 -13.27 51.48
N GLU A 248 12.42 -12.26 51.42
CA GLU A 248 12.05 -11.44 52.59
C GLU A 248 11.15 -12.22 53.56
N VAL A 249 10.27 -13.10 53.08
CA VAL A 249 9.43 -13.95 53.92
C VAL A 249 10.25 -15.10 54.52
N GLU A 250 11.13 -15.74 53.74
CA GLU A 250 12.04 -16.78 54.17
C GLU A 250 13.18 -16.20 55.02
N GLY A 251 13.66 -15.01 54.71
CA GLY A 251 14.67 -14.25 55.45
C GLY A 251 14.09 -13.63 56.73
N GLY A 252 12.85 -13.15 56.72
CA GLY A 252 12.12 -12.77 57.93
C GLY A 252 11.72 -13.97 58.78
N GLY A 253 11.45 -15.12 58.16
CA GLY A 253 11.28 -16.42 58.80
C GLY A 253 12.59 -17.05 59.28
N ALA A 254 13.72 -16.73 58.65
CA ALA A 254 15.06 -17.10 59.05
C ALA A 254 15.61 -16.15 60.10
N GLU A 255 15.28 -14.86 60.12
CA GLU A 255 15.63 -13.93 61.20
C GLU A 255 14.74 -14.14 62.45
N ALA A 256 13.46 -14.50 62.26
CA ALA A 256 12.61 -15.01 63.35
C ALA A 256 13.02 -16.44 63.76
N GLY A 257 13.49 -17.25 62.83
CA GLY A 257 14.00 -18.60 63.05
C GLY A 257 15.43 -18.66 63.58
N ASP A 258 16.25 -17.62 63.41
CA ASP A 258 17.64 -17.49 63.89
C ASP A 258 17.68 -16.85 65.29
N ARG A 259 16.67 -16.05 65.64
CA ARG A 259 16.33 -15.78 67.04
C ARG A 259 15.90 -17.05 67.80
N GLN A 260 15.37 -18.07 67.12
CA GLN A 260 15.01 -19.36 67.73
C GLN A 260 16.10 -20.44 67.60
N ARG A 261 16.97 -20.37 66.58
CA ARG A 261 18.06 -21.33 66.30
C ARG A 261 19.39 -20.97 66.99
N SER A 262 19.47 -19.77 67.59
CA SER A 262 20.48 -19.46 68.61
C SER A 262 20.23 -20.14 69.96
N HIS A 263 19.16 -20.93 70.09
CA HIS A 263 19.08 -22.01 71.07
C HIS A 263 19.47 -23.34 70.41
N THR A 264 20.73 -23.44 69.96
CA THR A 264 21.37 -24.75 70.00
C THR A 264 21.28 -25.25 71.44
N PRO A 265 21.00 -26.54 71.71
CA PRO A 265 21.20 -27.08 73.04
C PRO A 265 22.69 -26.90 73.33
N VAL A 266 23.05 -25.80 74.01
CA VAL A 266 24.41 -25.52 74.46
C VAL A 266 24.91 -26.84 75.04
N SER A 267 25.90 -27.43 74.36
CA SER A 267 26.45 -28.73 74.74
C SER A 267 26.73 -28.68 76.24
N LYS A 268 26.41 -29.75 76.96
CA LYS A 268 26.65 -29.85 78.42
C LYS A 268 28.06 -29.35 78.77
N THR A 269 29.02 -29.63 77.89
CA THR A 269 30.41 -29.18 77.96
C THR A 269 30.56 -27.66 77.87
N THR A 270 29.86 -26.97 76.97
CA THR A 270 29.91 -25.50 76.83
C THR A 270 29.30 -24.81 78.05
N ARG A 271 28.19 -25.32 78.61
CA ARG A 271 27.63 -24.80 79.87
C ARG A 271 28.59 -24.99 81.04
N GLN A 272 29.26 -26.14 81.10
CA GLN A 272 30.28 -26.45 82.10
C GLN A 272 31.50 -25.52 81.99
N VAL A 273 32.02 -25.28 80.78
CA VAL A 273 33.12 -24.34 80.56
C VAL A 273 32.74 -22.92 81.00
N GLN A 274 31.55 -22.44 80.63
CA GLN A 274 31.08 -21.11 81.04
C GLN A 274 30.94 -21.00 82.56
N ALA A 275 30.37 -22.01 83.22
CA ALA A 275 30.23 -22.06 84.67
C ALA A 275 31.59 -22.09 85.40
N LEU A 276 32.57 -22.83 84.87
CA LEU A 276 33.92 -22.89 85.44
C LEU A 276 34.67 -21.57 85.26
N ARG A 277 34.58 -20.93 84.08
CA ARG A 277 35.20 -19.61 83.86
C ARG A 277 34.59 -18.53 84.74
N ALA A 278 33.28 -18.59 85.01
CA ALA A 278 32.62 -17.68 85.94
C ALA A 278 33.14 -17.87 87.37
N GLN A 279 33.24 -19.12 87.84
CA GLN A 279 33.82 -19.43 89.16
C GLN A 279 35.27 -18.94 89.29
N VAL A 280 36.10 -19.19 88.28
CA VAL A 280 37.48 -18.68 88.29
C VAL A 280 37.47 -17.15 88.34
N ARG A 281 36.58 -16.48 87.58
CA ARG A 281 36.49 -15.01 87.59
C ARG A 281 36.11 -14.47 88.95
N GLU A 282 35.17 -15.08 89.64
CA GLU A 282 34.77 -14.69 91.00
C GLU A 282 35.93 -14.82 91.99
N LEU A 283 36.71 -15.92 91.92
CA LEU A 283 37.89 -16.11 92.78
C LEU A 283 38.93 -15.01 92.59
N PHE A 284 39.27 -14.67 91.34
CA PHE A 284 40.30 -13.68 91.05
C PHE A 284 39.81 -12.23 91.14
N SER A 285 38.50 -11.99 91.10
CA SER A 285 37.93 -10.64 91.32
C SER A 285 38.11 -10.16 92.77
N GLY A 286 38.24 -11.08 93.74
CA GLY A 286 38.43 -10.75 95.16
C GLY A 286 39.90 -10.66 95.61
N SER A 287 40.84 -11.26 94.87
CA SER A 287 42.25 -11.39 95.27
C SER A 287 43.23 -10.46 94.57
N GLY A 288 42.79 -9.75 93.51
CA GLY A 288 43.61 -8.75 92.81
C GLY A 288 44.79 -9.30 92.00
N SER A 289 44.97 -10.62 91.95
CA SER A 289 45.96 -11.29 91.11
C SER A 289 45.33 -11.75 89.78
N GLU A 290 46.08 -11.69 88.69
CA GLU A 290 45.63 -12.24 87.41
C GLU A 290 46.01 -13.73 87.33
N PRO A 291 45.12 -14.62 86.88
CA PRO A 291 45.47 -16.02 86.71
C PRO A 291 46.57 -16.18 85.64
N PRO A 292 47.53 -17.11 85.84
CA PRO A 292 48.56 -17.37 84.85
C PRO A 292 47.94 -17.86 83.54
N PRO A 293 48.55 -17.54 82.38
CA PRO A 293 48.02 -17.95 81.09
C PRO A 293 47.98 -19.48 80.97
N LEU A 294 46.88 -20.04 80.47
CA LEU A 294 46.72 -21.48 80.29
C LEU A 294 47.52 -22.02 79.11
N CYS A 295 47.73 -21.19 78.08
CA CYS A 295 48.51 -21.54 76.90
C CYS A 295 49.26 -20.32 76.36
N CYS A 296 50.19 -20.55 75.43
CA CYS A 296 50.96 -19.48 74.81
C CYS A 296 50.16 -18.64 73.78
N CYS A 297 48.89 -18.98 73.50
CA CYS A 297 48.09 -18.29 72.49
C CYS A 297 47.50 -16.95 72.97
N GLY A 298 47.51 -16.68 74.27
CA GLY A 298 46.94 -15.44 74.82
C GLY A 298 46.85 -15.46 76.34
N SER A 299 46.09 -14.52 76.90
CA SER A 299 45.82 -14.50 78.34
C SER A 299 44.96 -15.71 78.76
N PHE A 300 44.85 -15.94 80.07
CA PHE A 300 43.92 -16.93 80.62
C PHE A 300 42.48 -16.76 80.07
N TRP A 301 42.05 -15.51 79.86
CA TRP A 301 40.71 -15.16 79.41
C TRP A 301 40.55 -15.25 77.88
N ASP A 302 41.63 -15.18 77.12
CA ASP A 302 41.59 -15.28 75.65
C ASP A 302 41.72 -16.72 75.15
N SER A 303 42.22 -17.62 75.99
CA SER A 303 42.38 -19.05 75.66
C SER A 303 41.02 -19.73 75.53
N HIS A 304 40.70 -20.33 74.37
CA HIS A 304 39.48 -21.13 74.17
C HIS A 304 39.69 -22.25 73.13
N PRO A 305 39.09 -23.44 73.29
CA PRO A 305 39.29 -24.56 72.37
C PRO A 305 38.97 -24.27 70.90
N ASP A 306 38.00 -23.38 70.66
CA ASP A 306 37.55 -23.01 69.32
C ASP A 306 38.35 -21.85 68.69
N THR A 307 39.17 -21.13 69.48
CA THR A 307 39.91 -19.94 69.01
C THR A 307 41.42 -20.07 69.14
N CYS A 308 41.91 -21.07 69.89
CA CYS A 308 43.33 -21.35 70.01
C CYS A 308 43.93 -21.82 68.68
N ALA A 309 45.21 -21.54 68.46
CA ALA A 309 45.91 -21.95 67.24
C ALA A 309 45.99 -23.49 67.09
N ASN A 310 46.09 -24.01 65.86
CA ASN A 310 46.06 -25.45 65.57
C ASN A 310 47.07 -26.31 66.37
N ASN A 311 48.20 -25.72 66.79
CA ASN A 311 49.24 -26.41 67.58
C ASN A 311 49.05 -26.28 69.10
N CYS A 312 48.00 -25.58 69.55
CA CYS A 312 47.72 -25.38 70.96
C CYS A 312 47.16 -26.65 71.59
N VAL A 313 47.56 -26.94 72.82
CA VAL A 313 47.09 -28.09 73.61
C VAL A 313 45.56 -28.10 73.78
N PHE A 314 44.91 -26.93 73.71
CA PHE A 314 43.45 -26.81 73.85
C PHE A 314 42.69 -26.78 72.52
N HIS A 315 43.36 -26.70 71.37
CA HIS A 315 42.68 -26.58 70.08
C HIS A 315 41.78 -27.80 69.82
N HIS A 316 40.49 -27.54 69.68
CA HIS A 316 39.44 -28.54 69.51
C HIS A 316 39.33 -29.59 70.64
N ASP A 317 40.04 -29.40 71.76
CA ASP A 317 39.96 -30.25 72.95
C ASP A 317 39.32 -29.50 74.12
N THR A 318 37.99 -29.63 74.20
CA THR A 318 37.19 -29.02 75.27
C THR A 318 37.38 -29.68 76.63
N GLN A 319 37.80 -30.95 76.68
CA GLN A 319 37.98 -31.67 77.94
C GLN A 319 39.29 -31.29 78.62
N ALA A 320 40.39 -31.19 77.86
CA ALA A 320 41.66 -30.69 78.37
C ALA A 320 41.51 -29.27 78.95
N TYR A 321 40.69 -28.44 78.30
CA TYR A 321 40.41 -27.09 78.77
C TYR A 321 39.57 -27.06 80.06
N VAL A 322 38.53 -27.90 80.17
CA VAL A 322 37.75 -28.07 81.41
C VAL A 322 38.65 -28.51 82.57
N GLN A 323 39.53 -29.47 82.33
CA GLN A 323 40.48 -29.96 83.34
C GLN A 323 41.44 -28.85 83.80
N ALA A 324 41.97 -28.05 82.87
CA ALA A 324 42.82 -26.91 83.21
C ALA A 324 42.09 -25.89 84.11
N LEU A 325 40.83 -25.57 83.80
CA LEU A 325 40.01 -24.68 84.64
C LEU A 325 39.76 -25.26 86.03
N GLN A 326 39.46 -26.57 86.12
CA GLN A 326 39.26 -27.25 87.40
C GLN A 326 40.54 -27.29 88.25
N THR A 327 41.71 -27.50 87.63
CA THR A 327 43.00 -27.48 88.32
C THR A 327 43.28 -26.10 88.92
N VAL A 328 42.94 -25.02 88.21
CA VAL A 328 43.09 -23.64 88.74
C VAL A 328 42.15 -23.40 89.93
N LEU A 329 40.91 -23.86 89.87
CA LEU A 329 39.98 -23.78 91.01
C LEU A 329 40.48 -24.58 92.21
N GLN A 330 41.06 -25.77 91.97
CA GLN A 330 41.55 -26.66 93.02
C GLN A 330 42.87 -26.17 93.64
N SER A 331 43.80 -25.66 92.84
CA SER A 331 45.07 -25.12 93.35
C SER A 331 44.86 -23.85 94.17
N TRP A 332 43.86 -23.05 93.82
CA TRP A 332 43.46 -21.88 94.60
C TRP A 332 42.77 -22.25 95.92
N ALA A 333 42.01 -23.34 95.96
CA ALA A 333 41.38 -23.82 97.19
C ALA A 333 42.37 -24.40 98.23
N LEU A 334 43.63 -24.61 97.83
CA LEU A 334 44.71 -25.13 98.68
C LEU A 334 45.68 -24.03 99.16
N LEU A 335 45.45 -22.78 98.75
CA LEU A 335 46.13 -21.56 99.21
C LEU A 335 45.22 -20.79 100.17
#